data_AF-A0A165JT36-F1
#
_entry.id   AF-A0A165JT36-F1
#
_cell.length_a   1.000
_cell.length_b   1.000
_cell.length_c   1.000
_cell.angle_alpha   90.00
_cell.angle_beta   90.00
_cell.angle_gamma   90.00
#
_symmetry.space_group_name_H-M   'P 1'
#
loop_
_entity.id
_entity.type
_entity.pdbx_description
1 polymer ?
#
loop_
_entity_poly.entity_id
_entity_poly.type
_entity_poly.pdbx_seq_one_letter_code
_entity_poly.pdbx_strand_id
1 'polypeptide(L)'
;MGSELHNAGIPVRWCNTQGEQCHTKMLLRRSANSAALILGSANYTRRNLDNLNLESSVRLIAAPDHAIMQQASDTFERRWENRYDEKHSTDYAVYADDSVWKYWLYRGMEFTGWSSF
;
A
#
# COMPACT_ATOMS: atom_id res chain seq x y z
N MET A 1 9.11 0.36 7.82
CA MET A 1 8.30 -0.22 6.71
C MET A 1 8.82 0.06 5.30
N GLY A 2 8.79 1.30 4.77
CA GLY A 2 9.17 1.55 3.35
C GLY A 2 10.61 1.12 3.00
N SER A 3 11.57 1.47 3.87
CA SER A 3 12.97 1.04 3.76
C SER A 3 13.15 -0.48 3.89
N GLU A 4 12.37 -1.15 4.73
CA GLU A 4 12.42 -2.61 4.89
C GLU A 4 11.94 -3.33 3.62
N LEU A 5 10.84 -2.87 3.01
CA LEU A 5 10.36 -3.41 1.74
C LEU A 5 11.38 -3.17 0.61
N HIS A 6 11.92 -1.95 0.53
CA HIS A 6 12.95 -1.61 -0.45
C HIS A 6 14.20 -2.49 -0.30
N ASN A 7 14.70 -2.65 0.93
CA ASN A 7 15.86 -3.50 1.24
C ASN A 7 15.59 -5.00 0.97
N ALA A 8 14.33 -5.44 1.04
CA ALA A 8 13.90 -6.78 0.65
C ALA A 8 13.76 -6.96 -0.89
N GLY A 9 14.08 -5.93 -1.67
CA GLY A 9 14.00 -5.95 -3.14
C GLY A 9 12.58 -5.78 -3.67
N ILE A 10 11.63 -5.36 -2.84
CA ILE A 10 10.27 -5.08 -3.28
C ILE A 10 10.25 -3.67 -3.89
N PRO A 11 9.73 -3.48 -5.12
CA PRO A 11 9.56 -2.15 -5.68
C PRO A 11 8.63 -1.32 -4.80
N VAL A 12 9.10 -0.14 -4.40
CA VAL A 12 8.34 0.82 -3.59
C VAL A 12 8.29 2.16 -4.32
N ARG A 13 7.12 2.80 -4.27
CA ARG A 13 6.91 4.17 -4.73
C ARG A 13 6.10 4.92 -3.68
N TRP A 14 6.30 6.22 -3.61
CA TRP A 14 5.51 7.11 -2.76
C TRP A 14 4.33 7.66 -3.54
N CYS A 15 3.19 7.86 -2.90
CA CYS A 15 2.16 8.71 -3.50
C CYS A 15 2.65 10.16 -3.51
N ASN A 16 2.62 10.78 -4.68
CA ASN A 16 3.13 12.14 -4.88
C ASN A 16 2.00 13.17 -4.70
N THR A 17 1.60 13.37 -3.45
CA THR A 17 0.47 14.26 -3.13
C THR A 17 0.87 15.73 -3.08
N GLN A 18 0.04 16.63 -3.63
CA GLN A 18 0.25 18.08 -3.66
C GLN A 18 -0.81 18.85 -2.83
N GLY A 19 -1.26 18.25 -1.73
CA GLY A 19 -2.30 18.78 -0.84
C GLY A 19 -3.52 17.87 -0.72
N GLU A 20 -3.70 16.95 -1.66
CA GLU A 20 -4.67 15.85 -1.61
C GLU A 20 -4.14 14.65 -0.81
N GLN A 21 -5.01 13.67 -0.56
CA GLN A 21 -4.64 12.43 0.13
C GLN A 21 -4.62 11.23 -0.80
N CYS A 22 -3.58 10.41 -0.67
CA CYS A 22 -3.56 9.06 -1.23
C CYS A 22 -4.24 8.08 -0.27
N HIS A 23 -5.56 7.93 -0.38
CA HIS A 23 -6.35 7.24 0.64
C HIS A 23 -6.85 5.83 0.26
N THR A 24 -6.53 5.34 -0.95
CA THR A 24 -6.92 4.00 -1.40
C THR A 24 -6.12 2.93 -0.65
N LYS A 25 -6.81 1.97 -0.02
CA LYS A 25 -6.21 0.74 0.50
C LYS A 25 -6.70 -0.43 -0.33
N MET A 26 -5.80 -0.96 -1.15
CA MET A 26 -6.09 -2.03 -2.09
C MET A 26 -4.93 -3.01 -2.09
N LEU A 27 -5.24 -4.30 -2.00
CA LEU A 27 -4.29 -5.38 -2.24
C LEU A 27 -4.85 -6.29 -3.32
N LEU A 28 -4.08 -6.43 -4.39
CA LEU A 28 -4.37 -7.32 -5.50
C LEU A 28 -3.29 -8.39 -5.56
N ARG A 29 -3.66 -9.65 -5.34
CA ARG A 29 -2.79 -10.82 -5.54
C ARG A 29 -3.26 -11.55 -6.79
N ARG A 30 -2.35 -11.79 -7.73
CA ARG A 30 -2.62 -12.54 -8.97
C ARG A 30 -1.72 -13.77 -9.06
N SER A 31 -2.25 -14.81 -9.69
CA SER A 31 -1.55 -16.04 -10.06
C SER A 31 -2.08 -16.49 -11.42
N ALA A 32 -1.46 -17.50 -12.03
CA ALA A 32 -1.90 -18.02 -13.33
C ALA A 32 -3.38 -18.43 -13.35
N ASN A 33 -3.89 -18.96 -12.23
CA ASN A 33 -5.23 -19.57 -12.18
C ASN A 33 -6.23 -18.82 -11.30
N SER A 34 -5.79 -17.84 -10.51
CA SER A 34 -6.68 -17.14 -9.56
C SER A 34 -6.17 -15.74 -9.23
N ALA A 35 -7.10 -14.84 -8.94
CA ALA A 35 -6.82 -13.52 -8.38
C ALA A 35 -7.66 -13.28 -7.12
N ALA A 36 -7.09 -12.53 -6.18
CA ALA A 36 -7.76 -12.08 -4.97
C ALA A 36 -7.55 -10.57 -4.82
N LEU A 37 -8.66 -9.86 -4.66
CA LEU A 37 -8.71 -8.42 -4.43
C LEU A 37 -9.26 -8.17 -3.02
N ILE A 38 -8.52 -7.43 -2.21
CA ILE A 38 -8.98 -6.91 -0.92
C ILE A 38 -9.06 -5.39 -1.02
N LEU A 39 -10.22 -4.84 -0.69
CA LEU A 39 -10.52 -3.41 -0.70
C LEU A 39 -11.28 -3.05 0.57
N GLY A 40 -10.93 -1.93 1.20
CA GLY A 40 -11.57 -1.52 2.45
C GLY A 40 -10.97 -0.28 3.10
N SER A 41 -11.27 -0.12 4.39
CA SER A 41 -10.83 1.01 5.21
C SER A 41 -9.50 0.78 5.94
N ALA A 42 -9.04 -0.48 6.07
CA ALA A 42 -7.84 -0.82 6.82
C ALA A 42 -6.56 -0.38 6.08
N ASN A 43 -5.65 0.33 6.74
CA ASN A 43 -4.26 0.41 6.28
C ASN A 43 -3.51 -0.90 6.60
N TYR A 44 -2.40 -1.14 5.91
CA TYR A 44 -1.55 -2.31 6.15
C TYR A 44 -0.57 -2.05 7.29
N THR A 45 -1.11 -1.71 8.46
CA THR A 45 -0.35 -1.50 9.69
C THR A 45 -0.79 -2.51 10.72
N ARG A 46 0.10 -2.79 11.67
CA ARG A 46 -0.20 -3.72 12.76
C ARG A 46 -1.45 -3.30 13.53
N ARG A 47 -1.64 -2.01 13.76
CA ARG A 47 -2.80 -1.48 14.49
C ARG A 47 -4.13 -1.80 13.79
N ASN A 48 -4.23 -1.52 12.49
CA ASN A 48 -5.44 -1.78 11.73
C ASN A 48 -5.72 -3.28 11.57
N LEU A 49 -4.67 -4.11 11.46
CA LEU A 49 -4.80 -5.55 11.23
C LEU A 49 -5.00 -6.37 12.53
N ASP A 50 -4.47 -5.91 13.68
CA ASP A 50 -4.60 -6.56 14.99
C ASP A 50 -5.85 -6.07 15.76
N ASN A 51 -6.91 -5.65 15.04
CA ASN A 51 -8.23 -5.32 15.60
C ASN A 51 -8.24 -4.17 16.63
N LEU A 52 -7.28 -3.23 16.54
CA LEU A 52 -7.27 -2.03 17.38
C LEU A 52 -8.10 -0.89 16.80
N ASN A 53 -8.54 -1.03 15.54
CA ASN A 53 -9.49 -0.14 14.87
C ASN A 53 -10.65 -0.96 14.28
N LEU A 54 -11.84 -0.35 14.22
CA LEU A 54 -12.99 -0.94 13.53
C LEU A 54 -12.84 -0.71 12.02
N GLU A 55 -12.53 -1.77 11.28
CA GLU A 55 -12.32 -1.72 9.84
C GLU A 55 -13.38 -2.53 9.08
N SER A 56 -13.70 -2.11 7.86
CA SER A 56 -14.53 -2.86 6.93
C SER A 56 -13.77 -3.13 5.65
N SER A 57 -13.69 -4.39 5.24
CA SER A 57 -13.00 -4.81 4.02
C SER A 57 -13.76 -5.93 3.32
N VAL A 58 -13.74 -5.90 2.00
CA VAL A 58 -14.30 -6.94 1.12
C VAL A 58 -13.16 -7.67 0.44
N ARG A 59 -13.25 -9.00 0.42
CA ARG A 59 -12.37 -9.87 -0.37
C ARG A 59 -13.15 -10.48 -1.52
N LEU A 60 -12.74 -10.19 -2.75
CA LEU A 60 -13.22 -10.85 -3.95
C LEU A 60 -12.17 -11.85 -4.44
N ILE A 61 -12.60 -13.07 -4.75
CA ILE A 61 -11.78 -14.09 -5.41
C ILE A 61 -12.44 -14.41 -6.75
N ALA A 62 -11.69 -14.31 -7.84
CA ALA A 62 -12.19 -14.55 -9.19
C ALA A 62 -11.07 -15.02 -10.11
N ALA A 63 -11.44 -15.40 -11.33
CA ALA A 63 -10.48 -15.67 -12.40
C ALA A 63 -9.64 -14.40 -12.70
N PRO A 64 -8.37 -14.53 -13.09
CA PRO A 64 -7.51 -13.38 -13.35
C PRO A 64 -8.02 -12.44 -14.46
N ASP A 65 -8.79 -12.94 -15.41
CA ASP A 65 -9.40 -12.24 -16.54
C ASP A 65 -10.77 -11.62 -16.20
N HIS A 66 -11.32 -11.88 -15.01
CA HIS A 66 -12.56 -11.27 -14.56
C HIS A 66 -12.45 -9.74 -14.62
N ALA A 67 -13.48 -9.07 -15.13
CA ALA A 67 -13.45 -7.63 -15.42
C ALA A 67 -12.99 -6.77 -14.23
N ILE A 68 -13.47 -7.08 -13.01
CA ILE A 68 -13.06 -6.37 -11.78
C ILE A 68 -11.56 -6.54 -11.49
N MET A 69 -10.97 -7.71 -11.76
CA MET A 69 -9.54 -7.97 -11.53
C MET A 69 -8.68 -7.18 -12.52
N GLN A 70 -9.12 -7.12 -13.78
CA GLN A 70 -8.47 -6.31 -14.81
C GLN A 70 -8.55 -4.82 -14.48
N GLN A 71 -9.73 -4.33 -14.08
CA GLN A 71 -9.92 -2.94 -13.68
C GLN A 71 -9.08 -2.56 -12.45
N ALA A 72 -9.03 -3.43 -11.43
CA ALA A 72 -8.20 -3.20 -10.24
C ALA A 72 -6.71 -3.14 -10.58
N SER A 73 -6.24 -4.03 -11.48
CA SER A 73 -4.87 -4.01 -11.97
C SER A 73 -4.58 -2.73 -12.74
N ASP A 74 -5.43 -2.36 -13.71
CA ASP A 74 -5.24 -1.15 -14.52
C ASP A 74 -5.26 0.13 -13.66
N THR A 75 -6.13 0.18 -12.63
CA THR A 75 -6.17 1.28 -11.68
C THR A 75 -4.88 1.43 -10.89
N PHE A 76 -4.28 0.31 -10.46
CA PHE A 76 -2.98 0.32 -9.81
C PHE A 76 -1.88 0.77 -10.78
N GLU A 77 -1.77 0.12 -11.94
CA GLU A 77 -0.70 0.38 -12.91
C GLU A 77 -0.73 1.80 -13.46
N ARG A 78 -1.91 2.37 -13.74
CA ARG A 78 -2.05 3.77 -14.17
C ARG A 78 -1.38 4.74 -13.19
N ARG A 79 -1.62 4.55 -11.88
CA ARG A 79 -1.04 5.40 -10.82
C ARG A 79 0.43 5.09 -10.55
N TRP A 80 0.80 3.82 -10.68
CA TRP A 80 2.18 3.36 -10.49
C TRP A 80 3.09 3.89 -11.59
N GLU A 81 2.68 3.74 -12.85
CA GLU A 81 3.43 4.13 -14.04
C GLU A 81 3.20 5.59 -14.43
N ASN A 82 2.28 6.30 -13.75
CA ASN A 82 1.90 7.67 -14.10
C ASN A 82 1.46 7.79 -15.57
N ARG A 83 0.60 6.87 -16.04
CA ARG A 83 0.10 6.88 -17.42
C ARG A 83 -0.62 8.19 -17.72
N TYR A 84 -0.63 8.60 -19.00
CA TYR A 84 -1.31 9.82 -19.46
C TYR A 84 -0.75 11.12 -18.82
N ASP A 85 0.56 11.18 -18.63
CA ASP A 85 1.27 12.33 -18.03
C ASP A 85 0.81 12.69 -16.61
N GLU A 86 0.26 11.71 -15.89
CA GLU A 86 -0.15 11.85 -14.50
C GLU A 86 1.06 11.96 -13.56
N LYS A 87 0.83 12.33 -12.30
CA LYS A 87 1.89 12.44 -11.29
C LYS A 87 1.45 11.87 -9.94
N HIS A 88 0.81 10.70 -9.99
CA HIS A 88 0.25 10.02 -8.82
C HIS A 88 1.31 9.42 -7.90
N SER A 89 2.42 8.94 -8.45
CA SER A 89 3.48 8.32 -7.66
C SER A 89 4.88 8.76 -8.06
N THR A 90 5.85 8.65 -7.14
CA THR A 90 7.26 8.99 -7.37
C THR A 90 8.18 7.91 -6.81
N ASP A 91 9.43 7.92 -7.24
CA ASP A 91 10.42 6.92 -6.88
C ASP A 91 10.71 6.93 -5.37
N TYR A 92 11.03 5.75 -4.81
CA TYR A 92 11.36 5.60 -3.40
C TYR A 92 12.42 6.60 -2.91
N ALA A 93 13.45 6.88 -3.72
CA ALA A 93 14.54 7.77 -3.33
C ALA A 93 14.11 9.22 -3.04
N VAL A 94 12.98 9.69 -3.60
CA VAL A 94 12.55 11.10 -3.47
C VAL A 94 12.18 11.48 -2.05
N TYR A 95 11.56 10.56 -1.29
CA TYR A 95 11.18 10.76 0.11
C TYR A 95 11.76 9.70 1.05
N ALA A 96 12.79 8.97 0.59
CA ALA A 96 13.50 8.03 1.45
C ALA A 96 14.12 8.75 2.65
N ASP A 97 14.00 8.14 3.83
CA ASP A 97 14.57 8.65 5.06
C ASP A 97 15.28 7.52 5.80
N ASP A 98 16.61 7.55 5.76
CA ASP A 98 17.47 6.52 6.34
C ASP A 98 17.86 6.83 7.81
N SER A 99 17.13 7.73 8.46
CA SER A 99 17.36 8.10 9.86
C SER A 99 17.15 6.92 10.81
N VAL A 100 18.25 6.33 11.28
CA VAL A 100 18.26 5.21 12.26
C VAL A 100 17.48 5.55 13.54
N TRP A 101 17.52 6.80 13.99
CA TRP A 101 16.73 7.25 15.15
C TRP A 101 15.22 7.14 14.90
N LYS A 102 14.74 7.59 13.74
CA LYS A 102 13.31 7.51 13.37
C LYS A 102 12.87 6.06 13.24
N TYR A 103 13.75 5.18 12.76
CA TYR A 103 13.51 3.74 12.74
C TYR A 103 13.26 3.17 14.14
N TRP A 104 14.12 3.47 15.12
CA TRP A 104 13.92 2.98 16.49
C TRP A 104 12.69 3.58 17.17
N LEU A 105 12.42 4.86 16.94
CA LEU A 105 11.19 5.51 17.42
C LEU A 105 9.94 4.81 16.88
N TYR A 106 9.91 4.54 15.57
CA TYR A 106 8.86 3.77 14.91
C TYR A 106 8.68 2.38 15.53
N ARG A 107 9.76 1.62 15.75
CA ARG A 107 9.70 0.27 16.36
C ARG A 107 9.15 0.32 17.79
N GLY A 108 9.52 1.35 18.56
CA GLY A 108 8.95 1.60 19.89
C GLY A 108 7.44 1.84 19.82
N MET A 109 6.98 2.73 18.92
CA MET A 109 5.56 3.03 18.72
C MET A 109 4.74 1.83 18.25
N GLU A 110 5.29 0.99 17.36
CA GLU A 110 4.65 -0.26 16.95
C GLU A 110 4.52 -1.26 18.09
N PHE A 111 5.54 -1.39 18.93
CA PHE A 111 5.54 -2.33 20.06
C PHE A 111 4.53 -1.93 21.14
N THR A 112 4.44 -0.63 21.46
CA THR A 112 3.53 -0.12 22.50
C THR A 112 2.09 0.08 22.02
N GLY A 113 1.85 0.10 20.71
CA GLY A 113 0.55 0.44 20.12
C GLY A 113 0.26 1.95 20.14
N TRP A 114 1.25 2.80 20.41
CA TRP A 114 1.13 4.27 20.33
C TRP A 114 1.23 4.80 18.90
N SER A 115 1.56 3.94 17.93
CA SER A 115 1.45 4.29 16.51
C SER A 115 0.01 4.74 16.21
N SER A 116 -0.13 5.93 15.63
CA SER A 116 -1.39 6.43 15.06
C SER A 116 -1.62 5.94 13.64
N PHE A 117 -0.66 5.18 13.09
CA PHE A 117 -0.70 4.61 11.75
C PHE A 117 -0.89 3.10 11.86
#